data_AF-A0A803MY37-F1
#
_entry.id   AF-A0A803MY37-F1
#
_cell.length_a   1.000
_cell.length_b   1.000
_cell.length_c   1.000
_cell.angle_alpha   90.00
_cell.angle_beta   90.00
_cell.angle_gamma   90.00
#
_symmetry.space_group_name_H-M   'P 1'
#
loop_
_entity.id
_entity.type
_entity.pdbx_description
1 polymer ?
#
loop_
_entity_poly.entity_id
_entity_poly.type
_entity_poly.pdbx_seq_one_letter_code
_entity_poly.pdbx_strand_id
1 'polypeptide(L)'
;VVDLLEQAPDEFLSNLYLNLENLKQKEDDLAIKIQEKLRLVVAGGDGTAGWLLGVVCDLKLSHPPPIATMPLGTGNNLPFAFGWGKKNPGTDQQSVKSFLYPVMQAKEMKIDNWHILMRMKIPTEGNCDPIAPLELPHSLHAFHRVSSKNSSNLEELKMSEKFADVEIDIQNFGIREVGGMHCDAVMCN
;
A
#
# COMPACT_ATOMS: atom_id res chain seq x y z
N VAL A 1 -3.46 -12.26 -13.51
CA VAL A 1 -3.52 -10.78 -13.57
C VAL A 1 -4.82 -10.38 -12.91
N VAL A 2 -4.79 -9.38 -12.04
CA VAL A 2 -5.98 -8.87 -11.34
C VAL A 2 -6.20 -7.44 -11.81
N ASP A 3 -7.44 -7.11 -12.19
CA ASP A 3 -7.81 -5.75 -12.50
C ASP A 3 -8.30 -5.05 -11.22
N LEU A 4 -7.57 -4.03 -10.78
CA LEU A 4 -7.89 -3.29 -9.56
C LEU A 4 -9.11 -2.37 -9.71
N LEU A 5 -9.62 -2.19 -10.93
CA LEU A 5 -10.90 -1.51 -11.17
C LEU A 5 -12.10 -2.43 -10.92
N GLU A 6 -11.90 -3.74 -11.02
CA GLU A 6 -12.95 -4.75 -10.79
C GLU A 6 -12.90 -5.32 -9.37
N GLN A 7 -11.70 -5.49 -8.82
CA GLN A 7 -11.50 -6.08 -7.49
C GLN A 7 -10.43 -5.33 -6.70
N ALA A 8 -10.82 -4.87 -5.51
CA ALA A 8 -9.90 -4.17 -4.63
C ALA A 8 -8.78 -5.12 -4.12
N PRO A 9 -7.54 -4.61 -3.97
CA PRO A 9 -6.39 -5.44 -3.64
C PRO A 9 -6.46 -6.02 -2.22
N ASP A 10 -7.13 -5.36 -1.27
CA ASP A 10 -7.31 -5.81 0.11
C ASP A 10 -8.17 -7.06 0.20
N GLU A 11 -9.31 -7.07 -0.50
CA GLU A 11 -10.17 -8.25 -0.56
C GLU A 11 -9.46 -9.41 -1.27
N PHE A 12 -8.84 -9.14 -2.43
CA PHE A 12 -8.12 -10.15 -3.19
C PHE A 12 -6.97 -10.78 -2.39
N LEU A 13 -6.10 -9.96 -1.80
CA LEU A 13 -4.94 -10.43 -1.06
C LEU A 13 -5.35 -11.14 0.23
N SER A 14 -6.33 -10.62 0.96
CA SER A 14 -6.86 -11.31 2.15
C SER A 14 -7.33 -12.71 1.80
N ASN A 15 -8.13 -12.85 0.75
CA ASN A 15 -8.63 -14.15 0.29
C ASN A 15 -7.50 -15.07 -0.20
N LEU A 16 -6.53 -14.54 -0.95
CA LEU A 16 -5.37 -15.31 -1.41
C LEU A 16 -4.58 -15.89 -0.24
N TYR A 17 -4.23 -15.06 0.75
CA TYR A 17 -3.43 -15.49 1.90
C TYR A 17 -4.20 -16.43 2.82
N LEU A 18 -5.50 -16.21 3.02
CA LEU A 18 -6.36 -17.16 3.75
C LEU A 18 -6.39 -18.53 3.06
N ASN A 19 -6.50 -18.56 1.74
CA ASN A 19 -6.50 -19.81 0.98
C ASN A 19 -5.15 -20.52 1.05
N LEU A 20 -4.04 -19.79 0.92
CA LEU A 20 -2.69 -20.35 1.06
C LEU A 20 -2.48 -20.94 2.45
N GLU A 21 -2.90 -20.24 3.50
CA GLU A 21 -2.77 -20.73 4.88
C GLU A 21 -3.61 -21.99 5.12
N ASN A 22 -4.85 -22.02 4.61
CA ASN A 22 -5.71 -23.21 4.68
C ASN A 22 -5.11 -24.43 3.95
N LEU A 23 -4.39 -24.22 2.84
CA LEU A 23 -3.70 -25.30 2.13
C LEU A 23 -2.44 -25.76 2.86
N LYS A 24 -1.69 -24.83 3.46
CA LYS A 24 -0.51 -25.14 4.28
C LYS A 24 -0.86 -25.98 5.51
N GLN A 25 -2.00 -25.69 6.15
CA GLN A 25 -2.50 -26.50 7.27
C GLN A 25 -2.86 -27.95 6.85
N LYS A 26 -3.07 -28.18 5.56
CA LYS A 26 -3.28 -29.51 4.97
C LYS A 26 -2.00 -30.13 4.43
N GLU A 27 -0.84 -29.57 4.80
CA GLU A 27 0.49 -30.03 4.38
C GLU A 27 0.70 -29.99 2.85
N ASP A 28 0.08 -29.02 2.17
CA ASP A 28 0.30 -28.80 0.74
C ASP A 28 1.66 -28.11 0.49
N ASP A 29 2.66 -28.92 0.09
CA ASP A 29 4.01 -28.46 -0.27
C ASP A 29 4.03 -27.38 -1.37
N LEU A 30 3.07 -27.41 -2.29
CA LEU A 30 2.99 -26.43 -3.37
C LEU A 30 2.55 -25.09 -2.81
N ALA A 31 1.57 -25.06 -1.91
CA ALA A 31 1.11 -23.83 -1.26
C ALA A 31 2.23 -23.15 -0.45
N ILE A 32 3.03 -23.93 0.28
CA ILE A 32 4.22 -23.43 0.99
C ILE A 32 5.18 -22.75 0.00
N LYS A 33 5.56 -23.46 -1.08
CA LYS A 33 6.50 -22.95 -2.09
C LYS A 33 5.96 -21.74 -2.86
N ILE A 34 4.64 -21.69 -3.11
CA ILE A 34 4.00 -20.55 -3.75
C ILE A 34 4.11 -19.33 -2.84
N GLN A 35 3.75 -19.45 -1.56
CA GLN A 35 3.82 -18.33 -0.63
C GLN A 35 5.26 -17.81 -0.48
N GLU A 36 6.25 -18.71 -0.36
CA GLU A 36 7.66 -18.34 -0.24
C GLU A 36 8.23 -17.62 -1.47
N LYS A 37 7.72 -17.93 -2.66
CA LYS A 37 8.23 -17.39 -3.94
C LYS A 37 7.31 -16.34 -4.56
N LEU A 38 6.20 -16.00 -3.89
CA LEU A 38 5.21 -15.07 -4.40
C LEU A 38 5.85 -13.69 -4.54
N ARG A 39 5.76 -13.11 -5.74
CA ARG A 39 6.13 -11.72 -6.00
C ARG A 39 4.96 -11.02 -6.66
N LEU A 40 4.70 -9.79 -6.25
CA LEU A 40 3.65 -8.97 -6.84
C LEU A 40 4.27 -7.99 -7.84
N VAL A 41 3.56 -7.77 -8.95
CA VAL A 41 3.95 -6.75 -9.93
C VAL A 41 2.79 -5.79 -10.08
N VAL A 42 3.03 -4.50 -9.85
CA VAL A 42 2.06 -3.45 -10.09
C VAL A 42 2.30 -2.86 -11.47
N ALA A 43 1.39 -3.12 -12.39
CA ALA A 43 1.34 -2.50 -13.70
C ALA A 43 0.46 -1.23 -13.62
N GLY A 44 1.04 -0.09 -13.26
CA GLY A 44 0.27 1.15 -13.05
C GLY A 44 1.13 2.39 -12.82
N GLY A 45 0.51 3.45 -12.30
CA GLY A 45 1.21 4.65 -11.84
C GLY A 45 1.55 4.61 -10.36
N ASP A 46 2.15 5.70 -9.85
CA ASP A 46 2.54 5.82 -8.43
C ASP A 46 1.35 5.64 -7.47
N GLY A 47 0.16 6.14 -7.81
CA GLY A 47 -1.04 5.97 -6.98
C GLY A 47 -1.50 4.52 -6.85
N THR A 48 -1.45 3.74 -7.94
CA THR A 48 -1.77 2.31 -7.93
C THR A 48 -0.74 1.51 -7.15
N ALA A 49 0.55 1.84 -7.31
CA ALA A 49 1.63 1.21 -6.56
C ALA A 49 1.54 1.51 -5.07
N GLY A 50 1.31 2.77 -4.71
CA GLY A 50 1.12 3.20 -3.33
C GLY A 50 -0.09 2.50 -2.67
N TRP A 51 -1.21 2.40 -3.39
CA TRP A 51 -2.39 1.69 -2.90
C TRP A 51 -2.10 0.22 -2.56
N LEU A 52 -1.45 -0.53 -3.46
CA LEU A 52 -1.12 -1.94 -3.18
C LEU A 52 -0.11 -2.07 -2.02
N LEU A 53 0.92 -1.22 -1.99
CA LEU A 53 1.91 -1.21 -0.92
C LEU A 53 1.25 -0.98 0.45
N GLY A 54 0.33 -0.01 0.50
CA GLY A 54 -0.49 0.26 1.67
C GLY A 54 -1.26 -0.94 2.17
N VAL A 55 -2.02 -1.55 1.28
CA VAL A 55 -2.78 -2.76 1.60
C VAL A 55 -1.89 -3.87 2.13
N VAL A 56 -0.74 -4.13 1.51
CA VAL A 56 0.19 -5.17 1.98
C VAL A 56 0.75 -4.85 3.37
N CYS A 57 1.06 -3.58 3.64
CA CYS A 57 1.46 -3.12 4.96
C CYS A 57 0.34 -3.30 6.00
N ASP A 58 -0.90 -2.94 5.66
CA ASP A 58 -2.07 -3.00 6.55
C ASP A 58 -2.50 -4.43 6.90
N LEU A 59 -2.29 -5.39 5.97
CA LEU A 59 -2.59 -6.81 6.17
C LEU A 59 -1.69 -7.48 7.23
N LYS A 60 -0.58 -6.85 7.64
CA LYS A 60 0.34 -7.35 8.68
C LYS A 60 0.73 -8.82 8.47
N LEU A 61 0.99 -9.18 7.23
CA LEU A 61 1.38 -10.53 6.84
C LEU A 61 2.71 -10.90 7.51
N SER A 62 2.85 -12.14 7.99
CA SER A 62 4.10 -12.62 8.58
C SER A 62 5.26 -12.63 7.59
N HIS A 63 4.95 -12.86 6.32
CA HIS A 63 5.87 -12.84 5.19
C HIS A 63 5.18 -12.07 4.05
N PRO A 64 5.25 -10.72 4.05
CA PRO A 64 4.67 -9.94 2.96
C PRO A 64 5.42 -10.28 1.66
N PRO A 65 4.76 -10.27 0.49
CA PRO A 65 5.42 -10.59 -0.77
C PRO A 65 6.16 -9.34 -1.31
N PRO A 66 7.33 -9.49 -1.94
CA PRO A 66 8.01 -8.36 -2.54
C PRO A 66 7.24 -7.83 -3.74
N ILE A 67 7.21 -6.51 -3.88
CA ILE A 67 6.46 -5.80 -4.91
C ILE A 67 7.42 -5.12 -5.89
N ALA A 68 7.22 -5.36 -7.18
CA ALA A 68 7.88 -4.62 -8.25
C ALA A 68 6.88 -3.66 -8.92
N THR A 69 7.31 -2.42 -9.15
CA THR A 69 6.44 -1.37 -9.70
C THR A 69 6.84 -1.08 -11.15
N MET A 70 5.98 -1.43 -12.10
CA MET A 70 6.21 -1.18 -13.53
C MET A 70 5.78 0.24 -13.89
N PRO A 71 6.62 1.03 -14.58
CA PRO A 71 6.37 2.46 -14.84
C PRO A 71 5.34 2.69 -15.97
N LEU A 72 4.06 2.45 -15.71
CA LEU A 72 2.98 2.66 -16.69
C LEU A 72 2.25 4.01 -16.53
N GLY A 73 2.57 4.79 -15.51
CA GLY A 73 1.97 6.10 -15.25
C GLY A 73 2.73 7.28 -15.89
N THR A 74 2.28 8.50 -15.59
CA THR A 74 2.90 9.75 -16.07
C THR A 74 4.06 10.23 -15.19
N GLY A 75 4.00 9.98 -13.87
CA GLY A 75 4.99 10.44 -12.89
C GLY A 75 6.13 9.45 -12.59
N ASN A 76 5.81 8.15 -12.50
CA ASN A 76 6.72 7.01 -12.27
C ASN A 76 7.86 7.29 -11.28
N ASN A 77 7.56 7.94 -10.16
CA ASN A 77 8.54 8.24 -9.12
C ASN A 77 8.89 7.00 -8.31
N LEU A 78 7.91 6.17 -7.96
CA LEU A 78 8.13 4.93 -7.20
C LEU A 78 8.95 3.89 -8.01
N PRO A 79 8.55 3.54 -9.26
CA PRO A 79 9.38 2.72 -10.14
C PRO A 79 10.82 3.24 -10.28
N PHE A 80 11.00 4.55 -10.42
CA PHE A 80 12.33 5.12 -10.53
C PHE A 80 13.14 5.02 -9.24
N ALA A 81 12.52 5.32 -8.09
CA ALA A 81 13.16 5.22 -6.78
C ALA A 81 13.63 3.79 -6.51
N PHE A 82 12.83 2.78 -6.88
CA PHE A 82 13.15 1.36 -6.69
C PHE A 82 13.99 0.74 -7.84
N GLY A 83 14.52 1.57 -8.75
CA GLY A 83 15.44 1.11 -9.80
C GLY A 83 14.79 0.46 -11.03
N TRP A 84 13.46 0.50 -11.18
CA TRP A 84 12.72 0.03 -12.36
C TRP A 84 12.70 1.04 -13.52
N GLY A 85 13.16 2.27 -13.28
CA GLY A 85 13.24 3.34 -14.27
C GLY A 85 11.97 4.18 -14.41
N LYS A 86 12.06 5.28 -15.18
CA LYS A 86 10.95 6.23 -15.38
C LYS A 86 10.10 5.96 -16.61
N LYS A 87 10.67 5.28 -17.61
CA LYS A 87 10.05 5.14 -18.93
C LYS A 87 9.22 3.88 -18.96
N ASN A 88 8.01 3.99 -19.50
CA ASN A 88 7.18 2.83 -19.81
C ASN A 88 7.96 1.88 -20.74
N PRO A 89 8.22 0.63 -20.33
CA PRO A 89 9.00 -0.32 -21.14
C PRO A 89 8.23 -0.80 -22.38
N GLY A 90 6.94 -0.49 -22.49
CA GLY A 90 6.03 -1.04 -23.50
C GLY A 90 5.12 -2.13 -22.91
N THR A 91 3.99 -2.37 -23.56
CA THR A 91 2.98 -3.37 -23.14
C THR A 91 2.91 -4.57 -24.09
N ASP A 92 3.76 -4.64 -25.10
CA ASP A 92 3.88 -5.81 -25.96
C ASP A 92 4.56 -6.98 -25.22
N GLN A 93 4.41 -8.18 -25.78
CA GLN A 93 4.91 -9.41 -25.15
C GLN A 93 6.42 -9.38 -24.87
N GLN A 94 7.22 -8.77 -25.75
CA GLN A 94 8.68 -8.74 -25.59
C GLN A 94 9.07 -7.79 -24.46
N SER A 95 8.41 -6.64 -24.37
CA SER A 95 8.58 -5.67 -23.30
C SER A 95 8.19 -6.23 -21.93
N VAL A 96 7.05 -6.92 -21.84
CA VAL A 96 6.61 -7.58 -20.60
C VAL A 96 7.61 -8.66 -20.17
N LYS A 97 8.07 -9.53 -21.09
CA LYS A 97 9.08 -10.54 -20.77
C LYS A 97 10.39 -9.92 -20.30
N SER A 98 10.82 -8.85 -20.95
CA SER A 98 12.05 -8.13 -20.61
C SER A 98 11.97 -7.45 -19.24
N PHE A 99 10.76 -7.06 -18.80
CA PHE A 99 10.51 -6.54 -17.46
C PHE A 99 10.42 -7.66 -16.41
N LEU A 100 9.78 -8.79 -16.70
CA LEU A 100 9.63 -9.89 -15.73
C LEU A 100 10.96 -10.60 -15.40
N TYR A 101 11.89 -10.68 -16.36
CA TYR A 101 13.19 -11.32 -16.13
C TYR A 101 14.01 -10.68 -14.98
N PRO A 102 14.19 -9.34 -14.90
CA PRO A 102 14.81 -8.70 -13.75
C PRO A 102 13.94 -8.78 -12.49
N VAL A 103 12.60 -8.77 -12.58
CA VAL A 103 11.72 -8.97 -11.41
C VAL A 103 11.98 -10.30 -10.70
N MET A 104 12.22 -11.37 -11.46
CA MET A 104 12.54 -12.69 -10.91
C MET A 104 13.90 -12.73 -10.17
N GLN A 105 14.82 -11.82 -10.50
CA GLN A 105 16.17 -11.77 -9.95
C GLN A 105 16.38 -10.62 -8.96
N ALA A 106 15.40 -9.71 -8.86
CA ALA A 106 15.51 -8.52 -8.05
C ALA A 106 15.72 -8.86 -6.58
N LYS A 107 16.60 -8.09 -5.95
CA LYS A 107 16.84 -8.19 -4.53
C LYS A 107 15.68 -7.57 -3.77
N GLU A 108 15.45 -8.09 -2.58
CA GLU A 108 14.40 -7.59 -1.72
C GLU A 108 14.94 -6.40 -0.90
N MET A 109 14.19 -5.32 -0.91
CA MET A 109 14.49 -4.08 -0.21
C MET A 109 13.39 -3.81 0.81
N LYS A 110 13.78 -3.47 2.03
CA LYS A 110 12.84 -3.00 3.05
C LYS A 110 12.60 -1.51 2.89
N ILE A 111 11.33 -1.12 2.93
CA ILE A 111 10.90 0.28 2.91
C ILE A 111 10.23 0.63 4.24
N ASP A 112 10.32 1.90 4.61
CA ASP A 112 9.52 2.42 5.71
C ASP A 112 8.14 2.83 5.18
N ASN A 113 7.09 2.63 5.98
CA ASN A 113 5.74 3.12 5.74
C ASN A 113 5.36 4.08 6.88
N TRP A 114 4.90 5.28 6.54
CA TRP A 114 4.52 6.30 7.52
C TRP A 114 3.03 6.59 7.42
N HIS A 115 2.34 6.63 8.56
CA HIS A 115 0.95 7.08 8.67
C HIS A 115 0.95 8.50 9.29
N ILE A 116 0.32 9.47 8.63
CA ILE A 116 0.27 10.86 9.10
C ILE A 116 -1.11 11.19 9.67
N LEU A 117 -1.22 11.35 10.98
CA LEU A 117 -2.48 11.80 11.59
C LEU A 117 -2.58 13.33 11.57
N MET A 118 -3.56 13.86 10.84
CA MET A 118 -3.91 15.29 10.88
C MET A 118 -5.13 15.54 11.77
N ARG A 119 -5.10 16.62 12.55
CA ARG A 119 -6.24 17.03 13.39
C ARG A 119 -6.56 18.48 13.10
N MET A 120 -7.79 18.76 12.69
CA MET A 120 -8.24 20.12 12.39
C MET A 120 -9.06 20.68 13.55
N LYS A 121 -8.82 21.95 13.90
CA LYS A 121 -9.69 22.66 14.85
C LYS A 121 -11.05 22.88 14.21
N ILE A 122 -12.13 22.65 14.96
CA ILE A 122 -13.47 22.98 14.50
C ILE A 122 -13.56 24.50 14.36
N PRO A 123 -13.92 25.05 13.19
CA PRO A 123 -14.17 26.47 13.02
C PRO A 123 -15.18 26.98 14.06
N THR A 124 -14.92 28.14 14.65
CA THR A 124 -15.83 28.77 15.63
C THR A 124 -17.12 29.28 14.99
N GLU A 125 -17.13 29.46 13.67
CA GLU A 125 -18.28 29.90 12.87
C GLU A 125 -18.34 29.10 11.57
N GLY A 126 -19.56 28.71 11.16
CA GLY A 126 -19.81 27.94 9.94
C GLY A 126 -20.24 26.49 10.19
N ASN A 127 -21.03 25.95 9.26
CA ASN A 127 -21.47 24.57 9.31
C ASN A 127 -20.30 23.62 9.01
N CYS A 128 -20.08 22.64 9.89
CA CYS A 128 -19.00 21.65 9.78
C CYS A 128 -19.52 20.31 9.25
N ASP A 129 -20.58 20.34 8.45
CA ASP A 129 -21.04 19.14 7.78
C ASP A 129 -19.95 18.71 6.78
N PRO A 130 -19.54 17.43 6.79
CA PRO A 130 -18.61 16.94 5.79
C PRO A 130 -19.22 17.25 4.42
N ILE A 131 -18.45 17.96 3.59
CA ILE A 131 -18.76 18.03 2.15
C ILE A 131 -18.92 16.57 1.71
N ALA A 132 -20.05 16.27 1.03
CA ALA A 132 -20.47 14.94 0.55
C ALA A 132 -19.27 14.05 0.18
N PRO A 133 -19.33 12.72 0.44
CA PRO A 133 -18.14 11.89 0.59
C PRO A 133 -17.12 12.25 -0.49
N LEU A 134 -16.02 12.88 -0.08
CA LEU A 134 -14.92 13.07 -1.00
C LEU A 134 -14.58 11.66 -1.47
N GLU A 135 -14.61 11.43 -2.79
CA GLU A 135 -13.87 10.31 -3.35
C GLU A 135 -12.40 10.61 -3.10
N LEU A 136 -11.96 10.23 -1.91
CA LEU A 136 -10.60 10.40 -1.48
C LEU A 136 -9.75 9.41 -2.27
N PRO A 137 -8.53 9.81 -2.69
CA PRO A 137 -7.57 8.85 -3.20
C PRO A 137 -7.39 7.71 -2.20
N HIS A 138 -7.12 6.49 -2.68
CA HIS A 138 -6.90 5.32 -1.82
C HIS A 138 -5.80 5.50 -0.75
N SER A 139 -4.91 6.48 -0.95
CA SER A 139 -3.90 6.91 0.02
C SER A 139 -4.42 7.95 1.02
N LEU A 140 -5.73 8.08 1.20
CA LEU A 140 -6.32 9.08 2.09
C LEU A 140 -7.64 8.54 2.66
N HIS A 141 -7.62 8.23 3.95
CA HIS A 141 -8.77 7.66 4.66
C HIS A 141 -9.38 8.68 5.62
N ALA A 142 -10.52 9.30 5.27
CA ALA A 142 -11.20 10.18 6.22
C ALA A 142 -11.79 9.39 7.40
N PHE A 143 -11.39 9.76 8.62
CA PHE A 143 -12.05 9.28 9.83
C PHE A 143 -13.25 10.15 10.21
N HIS A 144 -14.26 9.50 10.78
CA HIS A 144 -15.47 10.17 11.24
C HIS A 144 -15.20 11.06 12.46
N ARG A 145 -15.96 12.15 12.55
CA ARG A 145 -15.94 13.10 13.68
C ARG A 145 -16.14 12.34 15.01
N VAL A 146 -15.14 12.37 15.89
CA VAL A 146 -15.29 11.85 17.25
C VAL A 146 -16.23 12.78 18.03
N SER A 147 -17.47 12.33 18.23
CA SER A 147 -18.39 12.97 19.17
C SER A 147 -17.87 12.81 20.58
N SER A 148 -17.86 13.89 21.36
CA SER A 148 -17.35 13.95 22.74
C SER A 148 -18.09 13.06 23.75
N LYS A 149 -18.98 12.15 23.31
CA LYS A 149 -19.85 11.33 24.17
C LYS A 149 -19.35 9.91 24.45
N ASN A 150 -18.33 9.39 23.76
CA ASN A 150 -17.81 8.04 24.03
C ASN A 150 -16.47 8.11 24.76
N SER A 151 -16.52 8.51 26.03
CA SER A 151 -15.38 8.46 26.95
C SER A 151 -15.48 7.22 27.83
N SER A 152 -15.09 6.07 27.28
CA SER A 152 -14.79 4.90 28.11
C SER A 152 -13.69 4.08 27.46
N ASN A 153 -12.50 4.66 27.37
CA ASN A 153 -11.22 4.07 27.79
C ASN A 153 -10.04 4.91 27.30
N LEU A 154 -8.99 4.89 28.12
CA LEU A 154 -7.70 5.57 28.04
C LEU A 154 -7.63 7.02 28.51
N GLU A 155 -7.16 7.11 29.75
CA GLU A 155 -6.55 8.28 30.38
C GLU A 155 -5.45 8.88 29.49
N GLU A 156 -5.75 9.93 28.71
CA GLU A 156 -4.74 10.97 28.40
C GLU A 156 -5.24 12.27 27.74
N LEU A 157 -6.55 12.52 27.59
CA LEU A 157 -7.02 13.79 27.01
C LEU A 157 -7.85 14.62 27.99
N LYS A 158 -7.17 15.10 29.04
CA LYS A 158 -7.55 16.34 29.73
C LYS A 158 -7.13 17.54 28.87
N MET A 159 -7.81 17.78 27.75
CA MET A 159 -7.93 19.14 27.22
C MET A 159 -9.13 19.22 26.29
N SER A 160 -10.17 19.90 26.75
CA SER A 160 -11.46 20.10 26.10
C SER A 160 -11.38 21.10 24.94
N GLU A 161 -10.55 20.84 23.94
CA GLU A 161 -10.62 21.54 22.65
C GLU A 161 -11.33 20.61 21.67
N LYS A 162 -12.47 21.05 21.10
CA LYS A 162 -13.23 20.26 20.14
C LYS A 162 -12.45 20.24 18.81
N PHE A 163 -11.67 19.19 18.58
CA PHE A 163 -11.05 18.93 17.28
C PHE A 163 -11.98 18.07 16.42
N ALA A 164 -11.95 18.27 15.10
CA ALA A 164 -12.39 17.27 14.14
C ALA A 164 -11.12 16.50 13.73
N ASP A 165 -11.08 15.22 14.07
CA ASP A 165 -10.00 14.35 13.62
C ASP A 165 -10.22 14.04 12.14
N VAL A 166 -9.27 14.44 11.28
CA VAL A 166 -9.23 14.02 9.88
C VAL A 166 -7.92 13.29 9.70
N GLU A 167 -7.95 11.98 9.93
CA GLU A 167 -6.82 11.13 9.62
C GLU A 167 -6.58 11.15 8.10
N ILE A 168 -5.33 11.29 7.69
CA ILE A 168 -4.94 11.34 6.28
C ILE A 168 -3.74 10.41 6.18
N ASP A 169 -4.02 9.16 5.84
CA ASP A 169 -2.97 8.17 5.73
C ASP A 169 -2.06 8.39 4.52
N ILE A 170 -1.12 9.33 4.62
CA ILE A 170 -0.11 9.56 3.59
C ILE A 170 1.01 8.53 3.75
N GLN A 171 0.81 7.40 3.10
CA GLN A 171 1.83 6.36 3.00
C GLN A 171 2.99 6.83 2.13
N ASN A 172 4.07 7.24 2.79
CA ASN A 172 5.34 7.56 2.15
C ASN A 172 6.28 6.37 2.27
N PHE A 173 6.87 5.98 1.14
CA PHE A 173 7.81 4.88 1.05
C PHE A 173 9.25 5.41 0.98
N GLY A 174 10.01 5.21 2.05
CA GLY A 174 11.42 5.60 2.14
C GLY A 174 12.35 4.43 1.87
N ILE A 175 13.43 4.65 1.10
CA ILE A 175 14.49 3.66 0.88
C ILE A 175 15.45 3.71 2.06
N ARG A 176 15.55 2.60 2.82
CA ARG A 176 16.36 2.54 4.04
C ARG A 176 17.85 2.34 3.77
N GLU A 177 18.22 1.72 2.64
CA GLU A 177 19.61 1.58 2.17
C GLU A 177 19.68 1.65 0.65
N VAL A 178 20.52 2.53 0.10
CA VAL A 178 20.72 2.67 -1.35
C VAL A 178 21.85 1.73 -1.78
N GLY A 179 21.51 0.48 -2.07
CA GLY A 179 22.44 -0.56 -2.52
C GLY A 179 22.74 -0.52 -4.04
N GLY A 180 23.22 0.61 -4.56
CA GLY A 180 23.57 0.77 -5.99
C GLY A 180 22.38 0.76 -6.96
N MET A 181 22.64 1.01 -8.25
CA MET A 181 21.64 1.11 -9.33
C MET A 181 21.02 -0.25 -9.75
N HIS A 182 20.55 -1.07 -8.81
CA HIS A 182 19.90 -2.35 -9.11
C HIS A 182 18.38 -2.22 -9.02
N CYS A 183 17.65 -3.04 -9.77
CA CYS A 183 16.20 -3.14 -9.64
C CYS A 183 15.87 -3.89 -8.34
N ASP A 184 15.13 -3.24 -7.45
CA ASP A 184 14.78 -3.79 -6.15
C ASP A 184 13.27 -4.03 -6.04
N ALA A 185 12.91 -5.19 -5.51
CA ALA A 185 11.55 -5.52 -5.17
C ALA A 185 11.31 -5.16 -3.71
N VAL A 186 10.27 -4.38 -3.43
CA VAL A 186 10.12 -3.72 -2.13
C VAL A 186 9.20 -4.50 -1.19
N MET A 187 9.54 -4.45 0.10
CA MET A 187 8.90 -5.17 1.20
C MET A 187 8.53 -4.18 2.30
N CYS A 188 7.25 -4.18 2.72
CA CYS A 188 6.82 -3.45 3.92
C CYS A 188 7.55 -4.01 5.16
N ASN A 189 8.00 -3.12 6.05
CA ASN A 189 8.54 -3.45 7.38
C ASN A 189 7.45 -3.57 8.45
#